data_AF-A0A519L4B8-F1
#
_entry.id   AF-A0A519L4B8-F1
#
_cell.length_a   1.000
_cell.length_b   1.000
_cell.length_c   1.000
_cell.angle_alpha   90.00
_cell.angle_beta   90.00
_cell.angle_gamma   90.00
#
_symmetry.space_group_name_H-M   'P 1'
#
loop_
_entity.id
_entity.type
_entity.pdbx_description
1 polymer ?
#
loop_
_entity_poly.entity_id
_entity_poly.type
_entity_poly.pdbx_seq_one_letter_code
_entity_poly.pdbx_strand_id
1 'polypeptide(L)'
;MGDYLIVSRLTRENSDRTLSAELAAEARRHGGQVSDLNTAAWIAVTGPCPPPVRTVGAWTLVGDVFNRHHPTLPTDAPDAWDYERRLFARFWGRYVGIQFGRGDQPCALMRDPSGARECIAWRQDGLLFMTSSAEDWLIRRLRPDWRINRSQLAAALQDPLASAGPLLLDGPTAVLPGAIQPIPLETPPTLIWR
;
A
#
# COMPACT_ATOMS: atom_id res chain seq x y z
N MET A 1 -15.95 -1.96 -7.53
CA MET A 1 -14.71 -1.19 -7.77
C MET A 1 -13.60 -2.19 -8.10
N GLY A 2 -12.50 -1.80 -8.74
CA GLY A 2 -11.38 -2.72 -8.94
C GLY A 2 -10.40 -2.73 -7.76
N ASP A 3 -9.87 -3.89 -7.44
CA ASP A 3 -8.87 -4.11 -6.38
C ASP A 3 -7.45 -4.16 -6.96
N TYR A 4 -6.44 -4.14 -6.08
CA TYR A 4 -5.05 -4.27 -6.46
C TYR A 4 -4.25 -5.10 -5.45
N LEU A 5 -3.24 -5.80 -5.95
CA LEU A 5 -2.21 -6.48 -5.16
C LEU A 5 -0.84 -6.15 -5.77
N ILE A 6 0.03 -5.49 -5.01
CA ILE A 6 1.44 -5.31 -5.33
C ILE A 6 2.24 -6.34 -4.52
N VAL A 7 3.19 -7.00 -5.19
CA VAL A 7 4.18 -7.86 -4.55
C VAL A 7 5.57 -7.39 -4.96
N SER A 8 6.43 -7.15 -3.98
CA SER A 8 7.81 -6.69 -4.19
C SER A 8 8.80 -7.59 -3.44
N ARG A 9 9.91 -7.94 -4.09
CA ARG A 9 10.98 -8.76 -3.49
C ARG A 9 11.95 -7.88 -2.70
N LEU A 10 12.06 -8.15 -1.40
CA LEU A 10 12.98 -7.45 -0.49
C LEU A 10 14.40 -8.03 -0.51
N THR A 11 14.56 -9.27 -0.99
CA THR A 11 15.87 -9.90 -1.16
C THR A 11 16.13 -10.28 -2.62
N ARG A 12 17.33 -10.82 -2.87
CA ARG A 12 17.73 -11.38 -4.18
C ARG A 12 17.74 -12.92 -4.19
N GLU A 13 17.19 -13.56 -3.16
CA GLU A 13 17.17 -15.01 -3.05
C GLU A 13 16.26 -15.65 -4.11
N ASN A 14 16.62 -16.85 -4.56
CA ASN A 14 15.87 -17.54 -5.62
C ASN A 14 14.52 -18.07 -5.12
N SER A 15 14.37 -18.33 -3.82
CA SER A 15 13.10 -18.62 -3.14
C SER A 15 12.06 -17.53 -3.42
N ASP A 16 12.40 -16.29 -3.11
CA ASP A 16 11.54 -15.10 -3.25
C ASP A 16 11.16 -14.89 -4.72
N ARG A 17 12.11 -15.12 -5.65
CA ARG A 17 11.87 -15.03 -7.09
C ARG A 17 10.84 -16.06 -7.55
N THR A 18 10.98 -17.31 -7.09
CA THR A 18 10.05 -18.40 -7.42
C THR A 18 8.66 -18.14 -6.82
N LEU A 19 8.57 -17.83 -5.52
CA LEU A 19 7.31 -17.54 -4.84
C LEU A 19 6.60 -16.33 -5.47
N SER A 20 7.33 -15.25 -5.76
CA SER A 20 6.79 -14.07 -6.46
C SER A 20 6.23 -14.41 -7.84
N ALA A 21 6.88 -15.30 -8.60
CA ALA A 21 6.39 -15.74 -9.91
C ALA A 21 5.17 -16.68 -9.81
N GLU A 22 5.14 -17.59 -8.83
CA GLU A 22 3.99 -18.45 -8.55
C GLU A 22 2.76 -17.61 -8.17
N LEU A 23 2.93 -16.61 -7.30
CA LEU A 23 1.86 -15.70 -6.89
C LEU A 23 1.36 -14.84 -8.06
N ALA A 24 2.24 -14.40 -8.96
CA ALA A 24 1.85 -13.72 -10.19
C ALA A 24 1.06 -14.63 -11.15
N ALA A 25 1.31 -15.95 -11.14
CA ALA A 25 0.56 -16.93 -11.92
C ALA A 25 -0.78 -17.31 -11.26
N GLU A 26 -0.83 -17.34 -9.92
CA GLU A 26 -2.06 -17.52 -9.13
C GLU A 26 -3.01 -16.32 -9.30
N ALA A 27 -2.50 -15.08 -9.17
CA ALA A 27 -3.28 -13.86 -9.39
C ALA A 27 -3.94 -13.83 -10.79
N ARG A 28 -3.23 -14.25 -11.85
CA ARG A 28 -3.79 -14.40 -13.20
C ARG A 28 -4.91 -15.45 -13.26
N ARG A 29 -4.79 -16.57 -12.53
CA ARG A 29 -5.83 -17.61 -12.45
C ARG A 29 -7.09 -17.13 -11.72
N HIS A 30 -6.98 -16.19 -10.80
CA HIS A 30 -8.13 -15.50 -10.16
C HIS A 30 -8.60 -14.24 -10.93
N GLY A 31 -8.21 -14.09 -12.20
CA GLY A 31 -8.69 -13.02 -13.08
C GLY A 31 -7.94 -11.69 -12.96
N GLY A 32 -6.82 -11.64 -12.23
CA GLY A 32 -5.95 -10.47 -12.12
C GLY A 32 -5.18 -10.18 -13.40
N GLN A 33 -5.26 -8.94 -13.88
CA GLN A 33 -4.37 -8.43 -14.92
C GLN A 33 -3.03 -8.09 -14.25
N VAL A 34 -1.96 -8.82 -14.59
CA VAL A 34 -0.65 -8.68 -13.95
C VAL A 34 0.36 -8.02 -14.87
N SER A 35 0.97 -6.94 -14.40
CA SER A 35 2.08 -6.22 -15.05
C SER A 35 3.23 -5.97 -14.09
N ASP A 36 4.45 -5.87 -14.62
CA ASP A 36 5.61 -5.49 -13.82
C ASP A 36 5.60 -3.98 -13.54
N LEU A 37 5.96 -3.59 -12.32
CA LEU A 37 6.20 -2.19 -11.95
C LEU A 37 7.66 -1.79 -12.18
N ASN A 38 8.58 -2.71 -11.87
CA ASN A 38 10.03 -2.57 -12.03
C ASN A 38 10.71 -3.95 -11.95
N THR A 39 12.04 -4.03 -11.82
CA THR A 39 12.75 -5.32 -11.79
C THR A 39 12.54 -6.13 -10.49
N ALA A 40 11.96 -5.56 -9.44
CA ALA A 40 11.75 -6.19 -8.15
C ALA A 40 10.26 -6.36 -7.75
N ALA A 41 9.33 -5.70 -8.45
CA ALA A 41 7.91 -5.65 -8.08
C ALA A 41 6.96 -5.76 -9.28
N TRP A 42 5.82 -6.41 -9.06
CA TRP A 42 4.69 -6.47 -9.99
C TRP A 42 3.39 -6.07 -9.30
N ILE A 43 2.38 -5.72 -10.11
CA ILE A 43 1.02 -5.44 -9.66
C ILE A 43 0.02 -6.35 -10.38
N ALA A 44 -0.93 -6.91 -9.63
CA ALA A 44 -2.19 -7.43 -10.15
C ALA A 44 -3.28 -6.39 -9.93
N VAL A 45 -4.14 -6.19 -10.92
CA VAL A 45 -5.39 -5.42 -10.78
C VAL A 45 -6.59 -6.28 -11.17
N THR A 46 -7.65 -6.23 -10.39
CA THR A 46 -8.84 -7.10 -10.50
C THR A 46 -10.13 -6.27 -10.58
N GLY A 47 -11.24 -6.91 -10.95
CA GLY A 47 -12.58 -6.29 -10.99
C GLY A 47 -12.90 -5.50 -12.27
N PRO A 48 -14.15 -5.00 -12.40
CA PRO A 48 -14.68 -4.44 -13.66
C PRO A 48 -14.13 -3.05 -14.03
N CYS A 49 -13.48 -2.37 -13.10
CA CYS A 49 -12.85 -1.07 -13.31
C CYS A 49 -11.48 -1.11 -12.60
N PRO A 50 -10.47 -1.76 -13.20
CA PRO A 50 -9.15 -1.89 -12.59
C PRO A 50 -8.55 -0.48 -12.34
N PRO A 51 -7.93 -0.25 -11.19
CA PRO A 51 -7.38 1.06 -10.85
C PRO A 51 -6.23 1.45 -11.78
N PRO A 52 -6.19 2.71 -12.27
CA PRO A 52 -5.10 3.16 -13.11
C PRO A 52 -3.80 3.30 -12.30
N VAL A 53 -2.69 2.85 -12.89
CA VAL A 53 -1.33 2.99 -12.34
C VAL A 53 -0.64 4.14 -13.04
N ARG A 54 0.02 5.04 -12.29
CA ARG A 54 0.74 6.20 -12.85
C ARG A 54 1.95 6.59 -12.01
N THR A 55 3.00 7.10 -12.63
CA THR A 55 4.20 7.59 -11.93
C THR A 55 4.12 9.10 -11.70
N VAL A 56 4.43 9.55 -10.49
CA VAL A 56 4.51 10.96 -10.08
C VAL A 56 5.80 11.15 -9.27
N GLY A 57 6.83 11.72 -9.89
CA GLY A 57 8.17 11.79 -9.29
C GLY A 57 8.72 10.39 -9.01
N ALA A 58 9.13 10.14 -7.77
CA ALA A 58 9.62 8.84 -7.31
C ALA A 58 8.50 7.84 -6.92
N TRP A 59 7.22 8.23 -7.02
CA TRP A 59 6.09 7.43 -6.57
C TRP A 59 5.34 6.77 -7.72
N THR A 60 5.07 5.47 -7.59
CA THR A 60 4.06 4.77 -8.39
C THR A 60 2.74 4.81 -7.64
N LEU A 61 1.77 5.55 -8.18
CA LEU A 61 0.44 5.72 -7.61
C LEU A 61 -0.56 4.75 -8.26
N VAL A 62 -1.43 4.15 -7.46
CA VAL A 62 -2.45 3.18 -7.88
C VAL A 62 -3.83 3.65 -7.45
N GLY A 63 -4.68 4.01 -8.43
CA GLY A 63 -6.02 4.53 -8.21
C GLY A 63 -6.25 5.88 -8.87
N ASP A 64 -7.38 6.51 -8.56
CA ASP A 64 -7.77 7.76 -9.20
C ASP A 64 -7.08 8.96 -8.56
N VAL A 65 -6.32 9.68 -9.39
CA VAL A 65 -5.56 10.87 -9.00
C VAL A 65 -6.05 12.06 -9.82
N PHE A 66 -6.62 13.04 -9.13
CA PHE A 66 -7.11 14.33 -9.64
C PHE A 66 -6.16 15.46 -9.24
N ASN A 67 -6.01 16.47 -10.10
CA ASN A 67 -4.87 17.39 -10.09
C ASN A 67 -5.30 18.85 -9.84
N ARG A 68 -4.98 19.43 -8.67
CA ARG A 68 -5.21 20.83 -8.23
C ARG A 68 -6.45 21.53 -8.85
N HIS A 69 -6.33 22.60 -9.64
CA HIS A 69 -5.14 23.16 -10.29
C HIS A 69 -4.36 24.22 -9.48
N HIS A 70 -4.91 24.77 -8.39
CA HIS A 70 -4.27 25.79 -7.53
C HIS A 70 -4.24 25.31 -6.07
N PRO A 71 -3.22 24.55 -5.65
CA PRO A 71 -3.12 24.08 -4.27
C PRO A 71 -2.55 25.16 -3.33
N THR A 72 -3.15 25.33 -2.15
CA THR A 72 -2.45 25.94 -1.02
C THR A 72 -1.34 24.99 -0.58
N LEU A 73 -0.09 25.44 -0.61
CA LEU A 73 1.05 24.65 -0.16
C LEU A 73 1.39 25.00 1.30
N PRO A 74 1.70 24.02 2.16
CA PRO A 74 2.30 24.29 3.47
C PRO A 74 3.60 25.09 3.31
N THR A 75 3.79 26.10 4.15
CA THR A 75 4.94 27.01 4.15
C THR A 75 6.00 26.66 5.21
N ASP A 76 5.97 25.44 5.71
CA ASP A 76 6.88 24.99 6.77
C ASP A 76 8.34 24.86 6.28
N ALA A 77 9.28 24.85 7.21
CA ALA A 77 10.71 24.72 6.94
C ALA A 77 11.05 23.38 6.22
N PRO A 78 12.13 23.33 5.42
CA PRO A 78 12.44 22.16 4.59
C PRO A 78 12.58 20.87 5.42
N ASP A 79 11.59 20.00 5.26
CA ASP A 79 11.49 18.67 5.87
C ASP A 79 11.91 17.60 4.84
N ALA A 80 12.26 16.39 5.30
CA ALA A 80 12.58 15.28 4.42
C ALA A 80 11.41 14.89 3.48
N TRP A 81 10.18 15.25 3.87
CA TRP A 81 8.93 14.93 3.15
C TRP A 81 8.26 16.15 2.48
N ASP A 82 9.05 17.20 2.22
CA ASP A 82 8.62 18.43 1.55
C ASP A 82 7.92 18.19 0.20
N TYR A 83 8.41 17.21 -0.56
CA TYR A 83 7.84 16.84 -1.86
C TYR A 83 6.46 16.19 -1.68
N GLU A 84 6.32 15.30 -0.70
CA GLU A 84 5.10 14.57 -0.35
C GLU A 84 4.03 15.51 0.22
N ARG A 85 4.41 16.52 1.02
CA ARG A 85 3.52 17.63 1.43
C ARG A 85 2.92 18.33 0.22
N ARG A 86 3.76 18.68 -0.76
CA ARG A 86 3.32 19.29 -2.03
C ARG A 86 2.50 18.32 -2.89
N LEU A 87 2.82 17.03 -2.88
CA LEU A 87 2.10 15.98 -3.60
C LEU A 87 0.66 15.84 -3.07
N PHE A 88 0.47 15.69 -1.76
CA PHE A 88 -0.86 15.63 -1.14
C PHE A 88 -1.64 16.95 -1.27
N ALA A 89 -0.97 18.10 -1.19
CA ALA A 89 -1.60 19.38 -1.50
C ALA A 89 -2.05 19.46 -2.96
N ARG A 90 -1.30 18.88 -3.90
CA ARG A 90 -1.59 18.92 -5.35
C ARG A 90 -2.58 17.85 -5.83
N PHE A 91 -2.57 16.66 -5.25
CA PHE A 91 -3.23 15.48 -5.80
C PHE A 91 -4.24 14.85 -4.83
N TRP A 92 -5.50 14.81 -5.24
CA TRP A 92 -6.63 14.31 -4.47
C TRP A 92 -7.29 13.14 -5.20
N GLY A 93 -8.09 12.31 -4.51
CA GLY A 93 -8.84 11.23 -5.15
C GLY A 93 -8.95 9.99 -4.26
N ARG A 94 -8.65 8.82 -4.84
CA ARG A 94 -8.68 7.52 -4.15
C ARG A 94 -7.49 6.70 -4.62
N TYR A 95 -6.32 6.97 -4.03
CA TYR A 95 -5.07 6.41 -4.49
C TYR A 95 -4.15 6.02 -3.33
N VAL A 96 -3.31 5.05 -3.62
CA VAL A 96 -2.19 4.65 -2.77
C VAL A 96 -0.92 4.84 -3.56
N GLY A 97 0.23 4.86 -2.89
CA GLY A 97 1.52 4.98 -3.55
C GLY A 97 2.57 4.08 -2.93
N ILE A 98 3.48 3.63 -3.79
CA ILE A 98 4.72 2.96 -3.40
C ILE A 98 5.89 3.74 -3.99
N GLN A 99 6.91 4.00 -3.16
CA GLN A 99 8.15 4.62 -3.56
C GLN A 99 9.22 3.54 -3.69
N PHE A 100 9.95 3.56 -4.81
CA PHE A 100 11.09 2.68 -5.03
C PHE A 100 12.39 3.48 -4.95
N GLY A 101 13.31 3.01 -4.10
CA GLY A 101 14.62 3.57 -3.91
C GLY A 101 15.69 2.88 -4.75
N ARG A 102 16.92 2.82 -4.23
CA ARG A 102 18.08 2.27 -4.94
C ARG A 102 17.88 0.79 -5.30
N GLY A 103 17.99 0.47 -6.58
CA GLY A 103 17.92 -0.91 -7.07
C GLY A 103 16.50 -1.50 -7.02
N ASP A 104 15.51 -0.68 -7.33
CA ASP A 104 14.07 -1.02 -7.40
C ASP A 104 13.45 -1.51 -6.09
N GLN A 105 14.15 -1.33 -4.96
CA GLN A 105 13.69 -1.76 -3.65
C GLN A 105 12.66 -0.78 -3.07
N PRO A 106 11.56 -1.27 -2.47
CA PRO A 106 10.51 -0.41 -1.94
C PRO A 106 10.99 0.25 -0.64
N CYS A 107 10.85 1.57 -0.52
CA CYS A 107 11.37 2.34 0.62
C CYS A 107 10.28 3.07 1.42
N ALA A 108 9.13 3.39 0.82
CA ALA A 108 8.01 3.99 1.52
C ALA A 108 6.68 3.67 0.83
N LEU A 109 5.59 3.69 1.60
CA LEU A 109 4.20 3.59 1.17
C LEU A 109 3.44 4.86 1.54
N MET A 110 2.38 5.18 0.79
CA MET A 110 1.46 6.28 1.09
C MET A 110 0.01 5.91 0.79
N ARG A 111 -0.93 6.60 1.44
CA ARG A 111 -2.37 6.56 1.15
C ARG A 111 -2.87 7.99 1.02
N ASP A 112 -3.76 8.25 0.08
CA ASP A 112 -4.31 9.59 -0.13
C ASP A 112 -4.98 10.15 1.16
N PRO A 113 -5.00 11.48 1.36
CA PRO A 113 -5.52 12.08 2.59
C PRO A 113 -7.00 11.78 2.92
N SER A 114 -7.82 11.42 1.94
CA SER A 114 -9.24 11.09 2.18
C SER A 114 -9.44 9.68 2.70
N GLY A 115 -8.44 8.81 2.53
CA GLY A 115 -8.53 7.39 2.87
C GLY A 115 -9.50 6.60 1.97
N ALA A 116 -9.97 7.16 0.86
CA ALA A 116 -11.02 6.56 0.01
C ALA A 116 -10.64 5.23 -0.67
N ARG A 117 -9.41 4.75 -0.49
CA ARG A 117 -8.92 3.43 -0.91
C ARG A 117 -8.08 2.79 0.19
N GLU A 118 -8.38 1.52 0.51
CA GLU A 118 -7.61 0.74 1.47
C GLU A 118 -6.17 0.44 0.99
N CYS A 119 -5.29 0.30 1.98
CA CYS A 119 -3.89 -0.05 1.79
C CYS A 119 -3.38 -0.86 2.97
N ILE A 120 -3.44 -2.18 2.84
CA ILE A 120 -2.94 -3.15 3.82
C ILE A 120 -1.60 -3.67 3.32
N ALA A 121 -0.56 -3.62 4.16
CA ALA A 121 0.79 -4.09 3.82
C ALA A 121 1.34 -5.05 4.88
N TRP A 122 2.11 -6.05 4.47
CA TRP A 122 2.84 -6.95 5.38
C TRP A 122 4.06 -7.54 4.69
N ARG A 123 4.93 -8.17 5.49
CA ARG A 123 6.14 -8.85 5.02
C ARG A 123 6.05 -10.34 5.34
N GLN A 124 6.41 -11.19 4.39
CA GLN A 124 6.49 -12.65 4.56
C GLN A 124 7.41 -13.24 3.50
N ASP A 125 8.22 -14.25 3.84
CA ASP A 125 9.03 -15.04 2.90
C ASP A 125 9.86 -14.19 1.91
N GLY A 126 10.52 -13.15 2.44
CA GLY A 126 11.35 -12.22 1.66
C GLY A 126 10.57 -11.24 0.75
N LEU A 127 9.24 -11.30 0.76
CA LEU A 127 8.34 -10.45 -0.01
C LEU A 127 7.68 -9.36 0.87
N LEU A 128 7.45 -8.20 0.27
CA LEU A 128 6.52 -7.18 0.72
C LEU A 128 5.23 -7.30 -0.09
N PHE A 129 4.10 -7.30 0.59
CA PHE A 129 2.77 -7.28 0.03
C PHE A 129 2.13 -5.92 0.32
N MET A 130 1.35 -5.40 -0.62
CA MET A 130 0.54 -4.19 -0.46
C MET A 130 -0.75 -4.36 -1.28
N THR A 131 -1.91 -4.30 -0.65
CA THR A 131 -3.21 -4.67 -1.26
C THR A 131 -4.35 -3.76 -0.80
N SER A 132 -5.42 -3.65 -1.60
CA SER A 132 -6.70 -3.08 -1.14
C SER A 132 -7.54 -4.06 -0.33
N SER A 133 -7.32 -5.37 -0.47
CA SER A 133 -8.10 -6.40 0.25
C SER A 133 -7.31 -7.68 0.53
N ALA A 134 -7.70 -8.40 1.58
CA ALA A 134 -7.11 -9.69 1.93
C ALA A 134 -7.76 -10.81 1.12
N GLU A 135 -7.35 -10.97 -0.15
CA GLU A 135 -7.96 -11.96 -1.06
C GLU A 135 -7.79 -13.41 -0.55
N ASP A 136 -8.90 -14.17 -0.55
CA ASP A 136 -9.03 -15.50 0.03
C ASP A 136 -7.96 -16.50 -0.45
N TRP A 137 -7.63 -16.47 -1.75
CA TRP A 137 -6.62 -17.36 -2.33
C TRP A 137 -5.21 -17.02 -1.82
N LEU A 138 -4.91 -15.74 -1.62
CA LEU A 138 -3.60 -15.25 -1.18
C LEU A 138 -3.36 -15.65 0.28
N ILE A 139 -4.36 -15.44 1.13
CA ILE A 139 -4.31 -15.86 2.54
C ILE A 139 -4.21 -17.39 2.67
N ARG A 140 -4.94 -18.16 1.84
CA ARG A 140 -4.82 -19.64 1.82
C ARG A 140 -3.45 -20.13 1.32
N ARG A 141 -2.84 -19.44 0.34
CA ARG A 141 -1.54 -19.80 -0.27
C ARG A 141 -0.36 -19.46 0.63
N LEU A 142 -0.41 -18.32 1.33
CA LEU A 142 0.67 -17.82 2.19
C LEU A 142 0.53 -18.27 3.64
N ARG A 143 -0.71 -18.42 4.15
CA ARG A 143 -1.01 -18.68 5.56
C ARG A 143 -0.26 -17.72 6.51
N PRO A 144 -0.41 -16.39 6.33
CA PRO A 144 0.31 -15.42 7.14
C PRO A 144 -0.05 -15.57 8.61
N ASP A 145 0.89 -15.30 9.51
CA ASP A 145 0.73 -15.58 10.95
C ASP A 145 -0.13 -14.52 11.68
N TRP A 146 -1.15 -14.00 11.01
CA TRP A 146 -2.04 -12.98 11.55
C TRP A 146 -2.83 -13.49 12.75
N ARG A 147 -3.17 -12.58 13.67
CA ARG A 147 -3.94 -12.88 14.89
C ARG A 147 -5.01 -11.82 15.09
N ILE A 148 -6.15 -12.19 15.69
CA ILE A 148 -7.16 -11.20 16.08
C ILE A 148 -6.61 -10.41 17.28
N ASN A 149 -6.45 -9.10 17.11
CA ASN A 149 -6.08 -8.22 18.21
C ASN A 149 -7.30 -8.03 19.12
N ARG A 150 -7.36 -8.82 20.20
CA ARG A 150 -8.52 -8.84 21.11
C ARG A 150 -8.78 -7.49 21.78
N SER A 151 -7.74 -6.70 22.06
CA SER A 151 -7.86 -5.39 22.68
C SER A 151 -8.49 -4.37 21.73
N GLN A 152 -8.05 -4.35 20.47
CA GLN A 152 -8.64 -3.50 19.43
C GLN A 152 -10.06 -3.94 19.09
N LEU A 153 -10.32 -5.25 19.00
CA LEU A 153 -11.68 -5.78 18.81
C LEU A 153 -12.61 -5.36 19.96
N ALA A 154 -12.15 -5.47 21.21
CA ALA A 154 -12.94 -5.01 22.36
C ALA A 154 -13.22 -3.51 22.33
N ALA A 155 -12.23 -2.69 21.94
CA ALA A 155 -12.41 -1.24 21.77
C ALA A 155 -13.40 -0.91 20.65
N ALA A 156 -13.30 -1.56 19.48
CA ALA A 156 -14.21 -1.35 18.36
C ALA A 156 -15.65 -1.86 18.63
N LEU A 157 -15.83 -2.82 19.54
CA LEU A 157 -17.14 -3.24 20.02
C LEU A 157 -17.76 -2.26 21.03
N GLN A 158 -16.93 -1.47 21.74
CA GLN A 158 -17.38 -0.42 22.66
C GLN A 158 -17.66 0.90 21.94
N ASP A 159 -16.81 1.26 20.97
CA ASP A 159 -16.99 2.40 20.07
C ASP A 159 -16.77 1.96 18.60
N PRO A 160 -17.85 1.62 17.88
CA PRO A 160 -17.77 1.27 16.47
C PRO A 160 -17.31 2.42 15.56
N LEU A 161 -17.39 3.69 15.99
CA LEU A 161 -16.92 4.83 15.20
C LEU A 161 -15.39 5.00 15.28
N ALA A 162 -14.77 4.49 16.34
CA ALA A 162 -13.30 4.40 16.45
C ALA A 162 -12.67 3.35 15.52
N SER A 163 -13.48 2.52 14.81
CA SER A 163 -13.00 1.48 13.90
C SER A 163 -12.26 1.98 12.64
N ALA A 164 -12.27 3.29 12.37
CA ALA A 164 -11.46 3.93 11.33
C ALA A 164 -9.95 4.01 11.67
N GLY A 165 -9.54 3.44 12.81
CA GLY A 165 -8.16 3.36 13.29
C GLY A 165 -7.36 2.16 12.76
N PRO A 166 -6.44 1.58 13.57
CA PRO A 166 -5.63 0.44 13.16
C PRO A 166 -6.45 -0.85 12.97
N LEU A 167 -5.84 -1.85 12.33
CA LEU A 167 -6.51 -3.12 12.02
C LEU A 167 -6.81 -3.93 13.28
N LEU A 168 -7.99 -4.57 13.29
CA LEU A 168 -8.38 -5.59 14.29
C LEU A 168 -7.54 -6.89 14.20
N LEU A 169 -6.47 -6.88 13.41
CA LEU A 169 -5.53 -7.97 13.18
C LEU A 169 -4.11 -7.52 13.50
N ASP A 170 -3.41 -8.31 14.30
CA ASP A 170 -1.95 -8.23 14.44
C ASP A 170 -1.27 -8.93 13.26
N GLY A 171 -0.16 -8.37 12.78
CA GLY A 171 0.62 -8.88 11.64
C GLY A 171 0.65 -7.94 10.43
N PRO A 172 -0.50 -7.55 9.85
CA PRO A 172 -0.53 -6.57 8.76
C PRO A 172 -0.60 -5.13 9.30
N THR A 173 -0.11 -4.19 8.49
CA THR A 173 -0.13 -2.74 8.74
C THR A 173 -1.13 -2.08 7.78
N ALA A 174 -2.14 -1.37 8.30
CA ALA A 174 -2.90 -0.42 7.49
C ALA A 174 -2.10 0.88 7.34
N VAL A 175 -1.83 1.30 6.11
CA VAL A 175 -1.20 2.59 5.83
C VAL A 175 -2.22 3.69 6.11
N LEU A 176 -1.88 4.61 7.02
CA LEU A 176 -2.77 5.69 7.45
C LEU A 176 -3.01 6.71 6.31
N PRO A 177 -4.25 7.20 6.14
CA PRO A 177 -4.55 8.29 5.22
C PRO A 177 -3.68 9.52 5.47
N GLY A 178 -3.13 10.12 4.40
CA GLY A 178 -2.32 11.34 4.51
C GLY A 178 -0.98 11.18 5.24
N ALA A 179 -0.54 9.94 5.45
CA ALA A 179 0.75 9.60 6.04
C ALA A 179 1.71 8.98 5.02
N ILE A 180 3.00 9.05 5.34
CA ILE A 180 4.04 8.21 4.74
C ILE A 180 4.38 7.11 5.73
N GLN A 181 4.29 5.87 5.30
CA GLN A 181 4.72 4.69 6.04
C GLN A 181 6.08 4.24 5.50
N PRO A 182 7.19 4.44 6.23
CA PRO A 182 8.49 3.95 5.79
C PRO A 182 8.55 2.42 5.75
N ILE A 183 9.49 1.89 4.98
CA ILE A 183 9.88 0.48 4.98
C ILE A 183 11.27 0.40 5.63
N PRO A 184 11.50 -0.45 6.65
CA PRO A 184 10.65 -1.52 7.17
C PRO A 184 9.38 -1.01 7.89
N LEU A 185 8.26 -1.74 7.75
CA LEU A 185 6.90 -1.33 8.18
C LEU A 185 6.75 -1.09 9.68
N GLU A 186 7.67 -1.65 10.46
CA GLU A 186 7.81 -1.49 11.90
C GLU A 186 8.26 -0.06 12.28
N THR A 187 8.71 0.74 11.30
CA THR A 187 9.03 2.16 11.46
C THR A 187 7.75 2.98 11.61
N PRO A 188 7.62 3.88 12.61
CA PRO A 188 6.42 4.71 12.77
C PRO A 188 6.10 5.55 11.53
N PRO A 189 4.81 5.67 11.13
CA PRO A 189 4.41 6.51 10.01
C PRO A 189 4.57 8.00 10.34
N THR A 190 4.93 8.80 9.34
CA THR A 190 5.01 10.26 9.44
C THR A 190 3.73 10.88 8.88
N LEU A 191 2.98 11.61 9.71
CA LEU A 191 1.80 12.36 9.28
C LEU A 191 2.20 13.61 8.47
N ILE A 192 1.86 13.60 7.18
CA ILE A 192 2.22 14.66 6.21
C ILE A 192 1.06 15.62 6.00
N TRP A 193 -0.16 15.07 5.86
CA TRP A 193 -1.39 15.84 5.82
C TRP A 193 -1.88 16.16 7.24
N ARG A 194 -2.27 17.41 7.47
CA ARG A 194 -2.84 17.94 8.73
C ARG A 194 -3.88 19.01 8.38
#